data_AF-A0A0G2E6K4-F1
#
_entry.id   AF-A0A0G2E6K4-F1
#
_cell.length_a   1.000
_cell.length_b   1.000
_cell.length_c   1.000
_cell.angle_alpha   90.00
_cell.angle_beta   90.00
_cell.angle_gamma   90.00
#
_symmetry.space_group_name_H-M   'P 1'
#
loop_
_entity.id
_entity.type
_entity.pdbx_description
1 polymer ?
#
loop_
_entity_poly.entity_id
_entity_poly.type
_entity_poly.pdbx_seq_one_letter_code
_entity_poly.pdbx_strand_id
1 'polypeptide(L)'
;MGPSHEVNKNWAKLTQASDSIYLADPARYDLADPGIRAPFFIFNEPPPAAKALDNVQQFFVLEPLHQLHCVNMIRKRYNTLVYSRDEVDPLADTPIDADWITHLEHCFEYLRLSITCGDYMVFETDSPPGSPEEYWKDGLSWGVVHSCMDWERLMGFQEEQVALYNSTWS
;
A
#
# COMPACT_ATOMS: atom_id res chain seq x y z
N MET A 1 12.35 -12.71 5.40
CA MET A 1 11.45 -12.74 6.57
C MET A 1 10.36 -13.80 6.37
N GLY A 2 10.39 -14.90 7.14
CA GLY A 2 9.40 -15.98 7.03
C GLY A 2 8.01 -15.65 7.63
N PRO A 3 7.07 -16.61 7.67
CA PRO A 3 5.66 -16.41 8.01
C PRO A 3 5.38 -16.34 9.52
N SER A 4 6.35 -15.93 10.35
CA SER A 4 6.18 -15.93 11.81
C SER A 4 5.08 -14.98 12.28
N HIS A 5 4.49 -15.27 13.45
CA HIS A 5 3.42 -14.48 14.05
C HIS A 5 3.83 -13.01 14.25
N GLU A 6 4.98 -12.75 14.87
CA GLU A 6 5.46 -11.40 15.14
C GLU A 6 5.72 -10.60 13.86
N VAL A 7 6.27 -11.23 12.81
CA VAL A 7 6.43 -10.58 11.49
C VAL A 7 5.07 -10.19 10.93
N ASN A 8 4.10 -11.09 10.92
CA ASN A 8 2.77 -10.80 10.38
C ASN A 8 2.04 -9.71 11.18
N LYS A 9 2.18 -9.70 12.51
CA LYS A 9 1.60 -8.66 13.38
C LYS A 9 2.19 -7.28 13.09
N ASN A 10 3.51 -7.18 12.95
CA ASN A 10 4.16 -5.90 12.63
C ASN A 10 3.79 -5.41 11.22
N TRP A 11 3.75 -6.30 10.23
CA TRP A 11 3.24 -5.95 8.89
C TRP A 11 1.79 -5.50 8.91
N ALA A 12 0.93 -6.18 9.69
CA ALA A 12 -0.46 -5.78 9.83
C ALA A 12 -0.61 -4.38 10.43
N LYS A 13 0.23 -4.00 11.41
CA LYS A 13 0.27 -2.64 11.94
C LYS A 13 0.70 -1.62 10.88
N LEU A 14 1.72 -1.93 10.08
CA LEU A 14 2.23 -1.04 9.04
C LEU A 14 1.26 -0.82 7.89
N THR A 15 0.46 -1.84 7.56
CA THR A 15 -0.54 -1.79 6.48
C THR A 15 -1.97 -1.75 7.03
N GLN A 16 -2.16 -1.21 8.23
CA GLN A 16 -3.48 -1.15 8.88
C GLN A 16 -4.36 -0.06 8.28
N ALA A 17 -3.76 1.09 7.98
CA ALA A 17 -4.46 2.19 7.34
C ALA A 17 -4.86 1.84 5.90
N SER A 18 -5.94 2.47 5.43
CA SER A 18 -6.23 2.46 4.00
C SER A 18 -5.16 3.32 3.29
N ASP A 19 -4.94 3.06 2.01
CA ASP A 19 -4.09 3.87 1.15
C ASP A 19 -4.84 5.05 0.52
N SER A 20 -6.15 5.12 0.68
CA SER A 20 -7.00 6.07 -0.05
C SER A 20 -7.40 7.24 0.84
N ILE A 21 -7.31 8.46 0.30
CA ILE A 21 -7.67 9.72 0.97
C ILE A 21 -8.70 10.50 0.16
N TYR A 22 -9.53 11.26 0.87
CA TYR A 22 -10.37 12.29 0.27
C TYR A 22 -9.63 13.63 0.23
N LEU A 23 -9.73 14.35 -0.89
CA LEU A 23 -9.24 15.73 -1.00
C LEU A 23 -10.42 16.64 -1.34
N ALA A 24 -10.83 17.50 -0.40
CA ALA A 24 -12.00 18.38 -0.60
C ALA A 24 -11.82 19.39 -1.75
N ASP A 25 -10.58 19.79 -2.02
CA ASP A 25 -10.21 20.69 -3.13
C ASP A 25 -8.93 20.15 -3.79
N PRO A 26 -9.04 19.21 -4.75
CA PRO A 26 -7.88 18.65 -5.45
C PRO A 26 -7.13 19.69 -6.29
N ALA A 27 -7.84 20.71 -6.78
CA ALA A 27 -7.26 21.77 -7.62
C ALA A 27 -6.20 22.59 -6.85
N ARG A 28 -6.30 22.66 -5.52
CA ARG A 28 -5.28 23.27 -4.66
C ARG A 28 -3.90 22.59 -4.76
N TYR A 29 -3.85 21.34 -5.18
CA TYR A 29 -2.62 20.55 -5.27
C TYR A 29 -2.13 20.39 -6.73
N ASP A 30 -2.69 21.17 -7.66
CA ASP A 30 -2.36 21.10 -9.09
C ASP A 30 -2.53 19.68 -9.68
N LEU A 31 -3.46 18.89 -9.14
CA LEU A 31 -3.78 17.55 -9.65
C LEU A 31 -4.53 17.66 -10.98
N ALA A 32 -3.89 17.20 -12.05
CA ALA A 32 -4.41 17.29 -13.41
C ALA A 32 -5.51 16.28 -13.72
N ASP A 33 -5.46 15.10 -13.07
CA ASP A 33 -6.36 13.99 -13.31
C ASP A 33 -7.43 13.89 -12.22
N PRO A 34 -8.67 13.48 -12.57
CA PRO A 34 -9.69 13.18 -11.58
C PRO A 34 -9.24 11.99 -10.70
N GLY A 35 -9.63 12.03 -9.44
CA GLY A 35 -9.37 10.94 -8.51
C GLY A 35 -10.22 9.70 -8.80
N ILE A 36 -9.99 8.65 -8.02
CA ILE A 36 -10.79 7.43 -8.05
C ILE A 36 -12.20 7.72 -7.51
N ARG A 37 -13.20 7.10 -8.14
CA ARG A 37 -14.61 7.15 -7.75
C ARG A 37 -14.94 6.37 -6.46
N ALA A 38 -15.21 7.06 -5.36
CA ALA A 38 -15.81 6.47 -4.18
C ALA A 38 -17.17 5.78 -4.44
N PRO A 39 -17.48 4.68 -3.72
CA PRO A 39 -16.64 4.01 -2.75
C PRO A 39 -15.72 3.03 -3.46
N PHE A 40 -14.44 3.13 -3.14
CA PHE A 40 -13.52 2.03 -3.32
C PHE A 40 -13.21 1.50 -1.91
N PHE A 41 -13.37 0.20 -1.72
CA PHE A 41 -12.94 -0.56 -0.54
C PHE A 41 -13.58 -0.26 0.84
N ILE A 42 -14.42 0.79 1.01
CA ILE A 42 -15.09 1.08 2.30
C ILE A 42 -16.53 0.54 2.34
N PHE A 43 -17.25 0.51 1.21
CA PHE A 43 -18.61 -0.04 1.11
C PHE A 43 -18.80 -0.71 -0.25
N ASN A 44 -19.45 -1.89 -0.30
CA ASN A 44 -19.86 -2.52 -1.56
C ASN A 44 -20.83 -1.65 -2.36
N GLU A 45 -21.62 -0.82 -1.67
CA GLU A 45 -22.38 0.27 -2.26
C GLU A 45 -22.34 1.50 -1.34
N PRO A 46 -22.12 2.70 -1.89
CA PRO A 46 -22.16 3.93 -1.09
C PRO A 46 -23.59 4.16 -0.61
N PRO A 47 -23.79 4.74 0.59
CA PRO A 47 -25.12 5.12 1.03
C PRO A 47 -25.78 6.06 -0.01
N PRO A 48 -27.12 6.04 -0.18
CA PRO A 48 -27.79 6.85 -1.20
C PRO A 48 -27.44 8.34 -1.16
N ALA A 49 -27.20 8.89 0.04
CA ALA A 49 -26.76 10.26 0.24
C ALA A 49 -25.42 10.56 -0.46
N ALA A 50 -24.47 9.62 -0.43
CA ALA A 50 -23.16 9.77 -1.07
C ALA A 50 -23.20 9.58 -2.59
N LYS A 51 -24.12 8.76 -3.12
CA LYS A 51 -24.29 8.56 -4.58
C LYS A 51 -24.68 9.85 -5.32
N ALA A 52 -25.34 10.77 -4.63
CA ALA A 52 -25.84 12.01 -5.19
C ALA A 52 -24.81 13.17 -5.18
N LEU A 53 -23.61 12.95 -4.63
CA LEU A 53 -22.61 14.00 -4.47
C LEU A 53 -21.70 14.12 -5.69
N ASP A 54 -21.36 15.35 -6.06
CA ASP A 54 -20.42 15.65 -7.14
C ASP A 54 -18.95 15.39 -6.76
N ASN A 55 -18.67 15.10 -5.48
CA ASN A 55 -17.32 14.86 -4.94
C ASN A 55 -16.88 13.38 -4.98
N VAL A 56 -17.65 12.49 -5.61
CA VAL A 56 -17.34 11.05 -5.62
C VAL A 56 -15.99 10.73 -6.27
N GLN A 57 -15.45 11.57 -7.15
CA GLN A 57 -14.13 11.38 -7.78
C GLN A 57 -13.00 12.11 -7.06
N GLN A 58 -13.21 12.55 -5.81
CA GLN A 58 -12.21 13.26 -5.03
C GLN A 58 -11.41 12.36 -4.09
N PHE A 59 -11.34 11.05 -4.40
CA PHE A 59 -10.47 10.12 -3.70
C PHE A 59 -9.17 9.88 -4.46
N PHE A 60 -8.06 9.78 -3.74
CA PHE A 60 -6.74 9.57 -4.30
C PHE A 60 -6.00 8.54 -3.48
N VAL A 61 -5.07 7.82 -4.10
CA VAL A 61 -4.24 6.83 -3.43
C VAL A 61 -2.93 7.50 -3.00
N LEU A 62 -2.63 7.44 -1.70
CA LEU A 62 -1.32 7.79 -1.15
C LEU A 62 -0.34 6.69 -1.53
N GLU A 63 0.52 7.02 -2.50
CA GLU A 63 1.47 6.10 -3.10
C GLU A 63 2.38 5.38 -2.08
N PRO A 64 2.94 6.04 -1.03
CA PRO A 64 3.74 5.34 -0.02
C PRO A 64 2.97 4.28 0.78
N LEU A 65 1.67 4.51 1.06
CA LEU A 65 0.81 3.53 1.74
C LEU A 65 0.50 2.36 0.82
N HIS A 66 0.25 2.64 -0.47
CA HIS A 66 -0.03 1.61 -1.47
C HIS A 66 1.20 0.74 -1.75
N GLN A 67 2.40 1.33 -1.88
CA GLN A 67 3.65 0.58 -2.03
C GLN A 67 3.84 -0.44 -0.89
N LEU A 68 3.64 -0.02 0.38
CA LEU A 68 3.77 -0.94 1.52
C LEU A 68 2.70 -2.03 1.53
N HIS A 69 1.47 -1.70 1.13
CA HIS A 69 0.42 -2.70 0.92
C HIS A 69 0.86 -3.74 -0.12
N CYS A 70 1.31 -3.29 -1.30
CA CYS A 70 1.78 -4.14 -2.39
C CYS A 70 2.93 -5.06 -1.94
N VAL A 71 3.92 -4.53 -1.22
CA VAL A 71 5.03 -5.32 -0.69
C VAL A 71 4.53 -6.42 0.28
N ASN A 72 3.58 -6.11 1.16
CA ASN A 72 3.01 -7.10 2.07
C ASN A 72 2.19 -8.18 1.31
N MET A 73 1.50 -7.80 0.23
CA MET A 73 0.77 -8.75 -0.62
C MET A 73 1.71 -9.71 -1.34
N ILE A 74 2.78 -9.19 -1.95
CA ILE A 74 3.85 -10.01 -2.56
C ILE A 74 4.46 -10.94 -1.52
N ARG A 75 4.80 -10.41 -0.34
CA ARG A 75 5.36 -11.20 0.78
C ARG A 75 4.44 -12.34 1.20
N LYS A 76 3.14 -12.08 1.36
CA LYS A 76 2.16 -13.08 1.76
C LYS A 76 2.07 -14.20 0.72
N ARG A 77 1.87 -13.85 -0.57
CA ARG A 77 1.77 -14.85 -1.64
C ARG A 77 3.06 -15.64 -1.78
N TYR A 78 4.22 -14.99 -1.74
CA TYR A 78 5.53 -15.68 -1.74
C TYR A 78 5.66 -16.65 -0.57
N ASN A 79 5.35 -16.22 0.65
CA ASN A 79 5.46 -17.07 1.83
C ASN A 79 4.51 -18.28 1.73
N THR A 80 3.29 -18.09 1.23
CA THR A 80 2.36 -19.20 0.97
C THR A 80 2.97 -20.19 -0.01
N LEU A 81 3.56 -19.73 -1.12
CA LEU A 81 4.17 -20.63 -2.12
C LEU A 81 5.41 -21.37 -1.61
N VAL A 82 6.20 -20.75 -0.73
CA VAL A 82 7.45 -21.35 -0.21
C VAL A 82 7.21 -22.23 1.01
N TYR A 83 6.35 -21.81 1.94
CA TYR A 83 6.19 -22.46 3.25
C TYR A 83 4.91 -23.28 3.38
N SER A 84 3.95 -23.13 2.47
CA SER A 84 2.66 -23.85 2.43
C SER A 84 2.42 -24.49 1.06
N ARG A 85 3.48 -24.95 0.38
CA ARG A 85 3.42 -25.47 -1.00
C ARG A 85 2.45 -26.64 -1.18
N ASP A 86 2.28 -27.49 -0.16
CA ASP A 86 1.37 -28.63 -0.21
C ASP A 86 -0.11 -28.20 -0.07
N GLU A 87 -0.36 -26.95 0.35
CA GLU A 87 -1.71 -26.41 0.61
C GLU A 87 -2.19 -25.48 -0.52
N VAL A 88 -1.32 -25.05 -1.42
CA VAL A 88 -1.64 -24.08 -2.49
C VAL A 88 -0.99 -24.48 -3.82
N ASP A 89 -1.83 -24.68 -4.83
CA ASP A 89 -1.40 -24.79 -6.22
C ASP A 89 -1.57 -23.42 -6.91
N PRO A 90 -0.47 -22.74 -7.30
CA PRO A 90 -0.54 -21.42 -7.92
C PRO A 90 -1.25 -21.37 -9.27
N LEU A 91 -1.52 -22.53 -9.88
CA LEU A 91 -2.12 -22.66 -11.22
C LEU A 91 -3.50 -23.34 -11.18
N ALA A 92 -4.09 -23.49 -9.99
CA ALA A 92 -5.39 -24.15 -9.85
C ALA A 92 -6.59 -23.34 -10.38
N ASP A 93 -6.36 -22.09 -10.82
CA ASP A 93 -7.38 -21.18 -11.36
C ASP A 93 -8.61 -21.04 -10.45
N THR A 94 -8.38 -21.08 -9.13
CA THR A 94 -9.44 -20.86 -8.16
C THR A 94 -9.77 -19.36 -8.06
N PRO A 95 -10.95 -18.97 -7.56
CA PRO A 95 -11.24 -17.55 -7.32
C PRO A 95 -10.22 -16.85 -6.41
N ILE A 96 -9.64 -17.58 -5.45
CA ILE A 96 -8.58 -17.06 -4.58
C ILE A 96 -7.30 -16.82 -5.37
N ASP A 97 -6.92 -17.75 -6.25
CA ASP A 97 -5.73 -17.59 -7.08
C ASP A 97 -5.90 -16.47 -8.12
N ALA A 98 -7.07 -16.36 -8.74
CA ALA A 98 -7.40 -15.27 -9.66
C ALA A 98 -7.32 -13.90 -8.96
N ASP A 99 -7.81 -13.80 -7.72
CA ASP A 99 -7.68 -12.59 -6.90
C ASP A 99 -6.21 -12.26 -6.58
N TRP A 100 -5.41 -13.26 -6.18
CA TRP A 100 -3.98 -13.05 -5.93
C TRP A 100 -3.21 -12.65 -7.19
N ILE A 101 -3.49 -13.26 -8.34
CA ILE A 101 -2.87 -12.91 -9.61
C ILE A 101 -3.20 -11.46 -9.97
N THR A 102 -4.49 -11.10 -9.94
CA THR A 102 -4.96 -9.74 -10.22
C THR A 102 -4.31 -8.73 -9.27
N HIS A 103 -4.18 -9.07 -7.99
CA HIS A 103 -3.49 -8.23 -7.02
C HIS A 103 -2.03 -8.03 -7.37
N LEU A 104 -1.29 -9.12 -7.61
CA LEU A 104 0.13 -9.03 -7.92
C LEU A 104 0.41 -8.30 -9.23
N GLU A 105 -0.40 -8.48 -10.27
CA GLU A 105 -0.24 -7.80 -11.54
C GLU A 105 -0.37 -6.28 -11.40
N HIS A 106 -1.38 -5.78 -10.69
CA HIS A 106 -1.46 -4.34 -10.45
C HIS A 106 -0.37 -3.85 -9.51
N CYS A 107 0.02 -4.65 -8.50
CA CYS A 107 1.09 -4.31 -7.57
C CYS A 107 2.40 -4.08 -8.32
N PHE A 108 2.72 -4.94 -9.30
CA PHE A 108 3.90 -4.77 -10.14
C PHE A 108 3.84 -3.50 -10.96
N GLU A 109 2.67 -3.14 -11.50
CA GLU A 109 2.51 -1.89 -12.24
C GLU A 109 2.66 -0.66 -11.33
N TYR A 110 2.10 -0.67 -10.13
CA TYR A 110 2.29 0.40 -9.15
C TYR A 110 3.76 0.54 -8.73
N LEU A 111 4.46 -0.56 -8.47
CA LEU A 111 5.90 -0.53 -8.16
C LEU A 111 6.70 0.01 -9.34
N ARG A 112 6.37 -0.39 -10.58
CA ARG A 112 7.00 0.17 -11.78
C ARG A 112 6.78 1.68 -11.85
N LEU A 113 5.54 2.16 -11.68
CA LEU A 113 5.19 3.58 -11.70
C LEU A 113 5.99 4.35 -10.64
N SER A 114 6.04 3.83 -9.41
CA SER A 114 6.80 4.40 -8.28
C SER A 114 8.29 4.57 -8.62
N ILE A 115 8.91 3.51 -9.14
CA ILE A 115 10.33 3.52 -9.54
C ILE A 115 10.58 4.50 -10.69
N THR A 116 9.68 4.55 -11.69
CA THR A 116 9.87 5.39 -12.88
C THR A 116 9.54 6.86 -12.65
N CYS A 117 8.64 7.17 -11.73
CA CYS A 117 8.19 8.52 -11.42
C CYS A 117 8.89 9.14 -10.21
N GLY A 118 9.72 8.36 -9.52
CA GLY A 118 10.74 8.83 -8.59
C GLY A 118 10.22 9.03 -7.17
N ASP A 119 10.13 7.94 -6.41
CA ASP A 119 10.13 8.03 -4.95
C ASP A 119 11.61 8.16 -4.47
N TYR A 120 12.15 9.37 -4.63
CA TYR A 120 13.54 9.79 -4.30
C TYR A 120 14.69 9.00 -4.98
N MET A 121 15.45 9.67 -5.85
CA MET A 121 16.75 9.14 -6.30
C MET A 121 17.73 9.12 -5.12
N VAL A 122 18.00 7.94 -4.57
CA VAL A 122 18.97 7.72 -3.49
C VAL A 122 20.02 6.72 -3.97
N PHE A 123 21.29 7.01 -3.69
CA PHE A 123 22.38 6.07 -3.95
C PHE A 123 22.39 5.01 -2.85
N GLU A 124 22.31 3.74 -3.24
CA GLU A 124 22.47 2.62 -2.31
C GLU A 124 23.90 2.64 -1.73
N THR A 125 24.01 2.68 -0.41
CA THR A 125 25.27 2.51 0.33
C THR A 125 25.22 1.18 1.07
N ASP A 126 26.37 0.57 1.35
CA ASP A 126 26.42 -0.60 2.24
C ASP A 126 25.79 -0.30 3.61
N SER A 127 25.37 -1.35 4.32
CA SER A 127 24.81 -1.22 5.66
C SER A 127 25.79 -0.55 6.63
N PRO A 128 25.31 0.18 7.67
CA PRO A 128 26.20 0.83 8.62
C PRO A 128 27.23 -0.13 9.25
N PRO A 129 28.49 0.32 9.48
CA PRO A 129 29.50 -0.50 10.12
C PRO A 129 29.02 -1.05 11.48
N GLY A 130 29.14 -2.37 11.67
CA GLY A 130 28.68 -3.06 12.88
C GLY A 130 27.26 -3.63 12.80
N SER A 131 26.57 -3.49 11.66
CA SER A 131 25.30 -4.18 11.42
C SER A 131 25.47 -5.72 11.38
N PRO A 132 24.46 -6.49 11.83
CA PRO A 132 24.41 -7.94 11.69
C PRO A 132 24.71 -8.44 10.26
N GLU A 133 25.32 -9.62 10.11
CA GLU A 133 25.71 -10.20 8.80
C GLU A 133 24.53 -10.27 7.84
N GLU A 134 23.37 -10.67 8.34
CA GLU A 134 22.12 -10.77 7.58
C GLU A 134 21.64 -9.44 6.96
N TYR A 135 22.22 -8.31 7.37
CA TYR A 135 21.84 -6.97 6.91
C TYR A 135 22.68 -6.48 5.74
N TRP A 136 23.89 -7.03 5.52
CA TRP A 136 24.78 -6.66 4.40
C TRP A 136 25.15 -7.80 3.46
N LYS A 137 24.98 -9.05 3.89
CA LYS A 137 25.22 -10.22 3.05
C LYS A 137 24.33 -10.17 1.80
N ASP A 138 24.89 -10.58 0.67
CA ASP A 138 24.25 -10.58 -0.66
C ASP A 138 23.81 -9.20 -1.18
N GLY A 139 24.44 -8.12 -0.70
CA GLY A 139 24.20 -6.75 -1.20
C GLY A 139 22.93 -6.11 -0.62
N LEU A 140 22.42 -6.64 0.49
CA LEU A 140 21.35 -6.01 1.24
C LEU A 140 21.90 -4.73 1.88
N SER A 141 21.27 -3.58 1.65
CA SER A 141 21.71 -2.29 2.21
C SER A 141 20.80 -1.89 3.40
N TRP A 142 20.64 -2.80 4.36
CA TRP A 142 19.68 -2.65 5.45
C TRP A 142 20.18 -1.72 6.56
N GLY A 143 19.43 -0.65 6.84
CA GLY A 143 19.74 0.31 7.91
C GLY A 143 20.47 1.57 7.44
N VAL A 144 20.58 1.81 6.14
CA VAL A 144 20.96 3.12 5.59
C VAL A 144 19.99 4.18 6.11
N VAL A 145 20.53 5.34 6.50
CA VAL A 145 19.73 6.43 7.07
C VAL A 145 19.05 7.19 5.94
N HIS A 146 17.81 6.80 5.63
CA HIS A 146 16.86 7.62 4.89
C HIS A 146 16.14 8.54 5.89
N SER A 147 15.86 9.80 5.53
CA SER A 147 14.92 10.62 6.30
C SER A 147 13.51 10.10 6.04
N CYS A 148 13.12 9.06 6.77
CA CYS A 148 11.82 8.42 6.62
C CYS A 148 10.68 9.40 6.95
N MET A 149 9.55 9.21 6.27
CA MET A 149 8.30 9.85 6.62
C MET A 149 7.85 9.44 8.03
N ASP A 150 7.27 10.36 8.80
CA ASP A 150 6.59 10.03 10.06
C ASP A 150 5.34 9.20 9.75
N TRP A 151 5.45 7.89 9.95
CA TRP A 151 4.44 6.93 9.54
C TRP A 151 3.13 7.06 10.31
N GLU A 152 3.21 7.32 11.61
CA GLU A 152 2.02 7.47 12.45
C GLU A 152 1.25 8.73 12.05
N ARG A 153 1.98 9.82 11.74
CA ARG A 153 1.36 11.05 11.24
C ARG A 153 0.72 10.88 9.86
N LEU A 154 1.34 10.11 8.96
CA LEU A 154 0.78 9.83 7.64
C LEU A 154 -0.54 9.07 7.75
N MET A 155 -0.57 7.99 8.54
CA MET A 155 -1.78 7.20 8.77
C MET A 155 -2.87 8.06 9.43
N GLY A 156 -2.51 8.89 10.43
CA GLY A 156 -3.46 9.81 11.06
C GLY A 156 -4.07 10.81 10.07
N PHE A 157 -3.26 11.40 9.18
CA PHE A 157 -3.76 12.28 8.12
C PHE A 157 -4.75 11.56 7.19
N GLN A 158 -4.46 10.31 6.82
CA GLN A 158 -5.33 9.50 5.98
C GLN A 158 -6.71 9.28 6.61
N GLU A 159 -6.73 8.88 7.90
CA GLU A 159 -7.95 8.67 8.67
C GLU A 159 -8.79 9.96 8.78
N GLU A 160 -8.15 11.09 9.05
CA GLU A 160 -8.79 12.41 9.12
C GLU A 160 -9.48 12.79 7.80
N GLN A 161 -8.86 12.50 6.64
CA GLN A 161 -9.46 12.79 5.34
C GLN A 161 -10.70 11.92 5.08
N VAL A 162 -10.67 10.63 5.44
CA VAL A 162 -11.84 9.76 5.31
C VAL A 162 -12.98 10.22 6.23
N ALA A 163 -12.67 10.62 7.46
CA ALA A 163 -13.66 11.17 8.38
C ALA A 163 -14.29 12.46 7.82
N LEU A 164 -13.48 13.34 7.22
CA LEU A 164 -13.96 14.56 6.56
C LEU A 164 -14.95 14.23 5.42
N TYR A 165 -14.65 13.25 4.56
CA TYR A 165 -15.58 12.84 3.51
C TYR A 165 -16.92 12.37 4.06
N ASN A 166 -16.90 11.51 5.09
CA ASN A 166 -18.13 10.99 5.71
C ASN A 166 -19.00 12.12 6.29
N SER A 167 -18.38 13.21 6.76
CA SER A 167 -19.13 14.38 7.25
C SER A 167 -19.86 15.16 6.15
N THR A 168 -19.53 14.95 4.88
CA THR A 168 -20.22 15.60 3.75
C THR A 168 -21.59 15.00 3.43
N TRP A 169 -21.96 13.91 4.10
CA TRP A 169 -23.18 13.15 3.81
C TRP A 169 -24.38 13.57 4.67
N SER A 170 -24.18 14.46 5.63
CA SER A 170 -25.19 14.96 6.58
C SER A 170 -25.85 16.25 6.11
#